data_AF-A0A842NJ33-F1
#
_entry.id   AF-A0A842NJ33-F1
#
_cell.length_a   1.000
_cell.length_b   1.000
_cell.length_c   1.000
_cell.angle_alpha   90.00
_cell.angle_beta   90.00
_cell.angle_gamma   90.00
#
_symmetry.space_group_name_H-M   'P 1'
#
loop_
_entity.id
_entity.type
_entity.pdbx_description
1 polymer ?
#
loop_
_entity_poly.entity_id
_entity_poly.type
_entity_poly.pdbx_seq_one_letter_code
_entity_poly.pdbx_strand_id
1 'polypeptide(L)'
;MLKRRRGVSTLIGVAFFLLIFMTGFTYYALTLQARQRYDVVVQEMSEFDRGRFEEELTVTDITVTALNKINITAVNPGSSSVHVVWIGIMNEANNTQDYYDADIYVKPAETQTGISNDSITVYADQTFIMHLVTELGNIYTFTYFPDTGSGGGETRYHYVDAFTDDYAPAAQGAPSFFSAQQYGPDGIMDVMTEASTSTGLQNTTMISGESFEGIWSPAGWTETPGDNNWNQESDQAYDGIFSADFDGQNPGRTGNLETPDLDLTGASSLYLEFWYRDDDLDPNEFMLEFFDGTTWDLIEDLGFTIQEDQWLHYSMNISDPQYFIGNFRIRWNCDDVENGETAFLDLVTVTKEVLQTNYDLDLEVSWSDVAFNEDNEWLCIYGGVQGPESLIVDAWDGGAWATVFNDLQPGWNNADVSTYLTSSTFTIRFRGGVAIGDTVQDSWEVDTTFLHVWTYTPP
;
A
#
# COMPACT_ATOMS: atom_id res chain seq x y z
N MET A 1 -92.27 41.78 2.08
CA MET A 1 -91.48 42.54 1.08
C MET A 1 -90.12 41.88 0.76
N LEU A 2 -90.04 40.54 0.62
CA LEU A 2 -88.74 39.82 0.57
C LEU A 2 -88.58 38.74 -0.53
N LYS A 3 -89.54 38.59 -1.46
CA LYS A 3 -89.54 37.49 -2.45
C LYS A 3 -89.07 37.84 -3.86
N ARG A 4 -88.76 39.11 -4.19
CA ARG A 4 -88.44 39.55 -5.58
C ARG A 4 -86.96 39.88 -5.87
N ARG A 5 -86.04 39.69 -4.90
CA ARG A 5 -84.59 39.97 -5.04
C ARG A 5 -83.71 38.75 -5.33
N ARG A 6 -84.27 37.53 -5.30
CA ARG A 6 -83.50 36.27 -5.41
C ARG A 6 -82.90 36.01 -6.80
N GLY A 7 -83.55 36.45 -7.88
CA GLY A 7 -83.04 36.22 -9.25
C GLY A 7 -81.78 37.05 -9.58
N VAL A 8 -81.71 38.30 -9.12
CA VAL A 8 -80.58 39.20 -9.39
C VAL A 8 -79.34 38.80 -8.58
N SER A 9 -79.51 38.35 -7.33
CA SER A 9 -78.39 37.85 -6.51
C SER A 9 -77.79 36.56 -7.08
N THR A 10 -78.62 35.67 -7.64
CA THR A 10 -78.12 34.45 -8.30
C THR A 10 -77.37 34.80 -9.59
N LEU A 11 -77.84 35.77 -10.37
CA LEU A 11 -77.17 36.20 -11.60
C LEU A 11 -75.82 36.87 -11.32
N ILE A 12 -75.76 37.73 -10.29
CA ILE A 12 -74.51 38.35 -9.83
C ILE A 12 -73.55 37.29 -9.26
N GLY A 13 -74.07 36.33 -8.48
CA GLY A 13 -73.27 35.22 -7.93
C GLY A 13 -72.67 34.32 -9.01
N VAL A 14 -73.44 33.99 -10.05
CA VAL A 14 -72.95 33.23 -11.21
C VAL A 14 -71.90 34.03 -11.99
N ALA A 15 -72.12 35.32 -12.21
CA ALA A 15 -71.13 36.17 -12.88
C ALA A 15 -69.81 36.27 -12.09
N PHE A 16 -69.88 36.44 -10.76
CA PHE A 16 -68.69 36.43 -9.90
C PHE A 16 -67.99 35.06 -9.89
N PHE A 17 -68.75 33.97 -9.83
CA PHE A 17 -68.20 32.62 -9.89
C PHE A 17 -67.48 32.37 -11.22
N LEU A 18 -68.08 32.78 -12.35
CA LEU A 18 -67.46 32.68 -13.67
C LEU A 18 -66.18 33.53 -13.78
N LEU A 19 -66.15 34.72 -13.19
CA LEU A 19 -64.95 35.56 -13.16
C LEU A 19 -63.83 34.95 -12.32
N ILE A 20 -64.15 34.41 -11.14
CA ILE A 20 -63.18 33.71 -10.27
C ILE A 20 -62.67 32.45 -10.98
N PHE A 21 -63.58 31.68 -11.60
CA PHE A 21 -63.24 30.48 -12.34
C PHE A 21 -62.35 30.79 -13.55
N MET A 22 -62.69 31.80 -14.35
CA MET A 22 -61.87 32.24 -15.48
C MET A 22 -60.51 32.74 -15.03
N THR A 23 -60.44 33.55 -13.96
CA THR A 23 -59.16 34.04 -13.42
C THR A 23 -58.29 32.88 -12.92
N GLY A 24 -58.89 31.94 -12.19
CA GLY A 24 -58.20 30.74 -11.71
C GLY A 24 -57.73 29.83 -12.85
N PHE A 25 -58.55 29.65 -13.88
CA PHE A 25 -58.19 28.90 -15.09
C PHE A 25 -57.06 29.58 -15.87
N THR A 26 -57.13 30.91 -16.06
CA THR A 26 -56.04 31.66 -16.72
C THR A 26 -54.74 31.61 -15.94
N TYR A 27 -54.80 31.70 -14.61
CA TYR A 27 -53.63 31.57 -13.76
C TYR A 27 -53.02 30.18 -13.88
N TYR A 28 -53.85 29.13 -13.78
CA TYR A 28 -53.42 27.75 -13.97
C TYR A 28 -52.79 27.51 -15.35
N ALA A 29 -53.41 28.02 -16.42
CA ALA A 29 -52.88 27.90 -17.78
C ALA A 29 -51.52 28.61 -17.95
N LEU A 30 -51.36 29.80 -17.38
CA LEU A 30 -50.08 30.53 -17.37
C LEU A 30 -49.01 29.77 -16.57
N THR A 31 -49.35 29.24 -15.40
CA THR A 31 -48.42 28.43 -14.58
C THR A 31 -48.02 27.15 -15.29
N LEU A 32 -48.95 26.48 -15.97
CA LEU A 32 -48.66 25.28 -16.76
C LEU A 32 -47.72 25.60 -17.92
N GLN A 33 -47.97 26.68 -18.67
CA GLN A 33 -47.11 27.10 -19.77
C GLN A 33 -45.71 27.52 -19.28
N ALA A 34 -45.63 28.22 -18.14
CA ALA A 34 -44.37 28.59 -17.52
C ALA A 34 -43.58 27.35 -17.08
N ARG A 35 -44.25 26.35 -16.49
CA ARG A 35 -43.62 25.07 -16.11
C ARG A 35 -43.13 24.31 -17.34
N GLN A 36 -43.94 24.19 -18.40
CA GLN A 36 -43.50 23.53 -19.64
C GLN A 36 -42.26 24.20 -20.25
N ARG A 37 -42.20 25.54 -20.26
CA ARG A 37 -41.01 26.26 -20.74
C ARG A 37 -39.79 26.03 -19.84
N TYR A 38 -39.99 26.00 -18.54
CA TYR A 38 -38.93 25.70 -17.58
C TYR A 38 -38.38 24.29 -17.79
N ASP A 39 -39.25 23.28 -17.90
CA ASP A 39 -38.85 21.89 -18.08
C ASP A 39 -38.06 21.69 -19.40
N VAL A 40 -38.46 22.35 -20.49
CA VAL A 40 -37.72 22.33 -21.77
C VAL A 40 -36.33 22.94 -21.60
N VAL A 41 -36.21 24.12 -20.99
CA VAL A 41 -34.91 24.77 -20.78
C VAL A 41 -34.00 23.93 -19.88
N VAL A 42 -34.53 23.31 -18.82
CA VAL A 42 -33.76 22.41 -17.96
C VAL A 42 -33.29 21.18 -18.73
N GLN A 43 -34.12 20.62 -19.61
CA GLN A 43 -33.72 19.52 -20.48
C GLN A 43 -32.61 19.94 -21.46
N GLU A 44 -32.76 21.08 -22.14
CA GLU A 44 -31.75 21.63 -23.04
C GLU A 44 -30.42 21.91 -22.31
N MET A 45 -30.46 22.47 -21.11
CA MET A 45 -29.26 22.68 -20.27
C MET A 45 -28.64 21.36 -19.83
N SER A 46 -29.44 20.37 -19.44
CA SER A 46 -28.94 19.04 -19.07
C SER A 46 -28.31 18.31 -20.24
N GLU A 47 -28.82 18.47 -21.47
CA GLU A 47 -28.23 17.92 -22.68
C GLU A 47 -26.93 18.64 -23.05
N PHE A 48 -26.89 19.95 -22.91
CA PHE A 48 -25.68 20.76 -23.11
C PHE A 48 -24.58 20.38 -22.12
N ASP A 49 -24.90 20.29 -20.82
CA ASP A 49 -23.95 19.87 -19.79
C ASP A 49 -23.43 18.46 -20.06
N ARG A 50 -24.30 17.52 -20.47
CA ARG A 50 -23.86 16.19 -20.88
C ARG A 50 -22.89 16.24 -22.06
N GLY A 51 -23.18 17.04 -23.09
CA GLY A 51 -22.28 17.22 -24.22
C GLY A 51 -20.90 17.74 -23.80
N ARG A 52 -20.86 18.68 -22.85
CA ARG A 52 -19.60 19.17 -22.27
C ARG A 52 -18.83 18.09 -21.50
N PHE A 53 -19.51 17.19 -20.80
CA PHE A 53 -18.84 16.08 -20.09
C PHE A 53 -18.32 15.00 -21.03
N GLU A 54 -18.90 14.86 -22.23
CA GLU A 54 -18.50 13.85 -23.22
C GLU A 54 -17.41 14.33 -24.19
N GLU A 55 -17.21 15.65 -24.30
CA GLU A 55 -16.08 16.24 -25.02
C GLU A 55 -14.81 16.13 -24.17
N GLU A 56 -13.75 15.57 -24.76
CA GLU A 56 -12.43 15.47 -24.14
C GLU A 56 -11.35 15.71 -25.19
N LEU A 57 -10.27 16.40 -24.83
CA LEU A 57 -9.19 16.71 -25.76
C LEU A 57 -7.86 16.72 -25.03
N THR A 58 -6.92 15.90 -25.51
CA THR A 58 -5.56 15.80 -24.97
C THR A 58 -4.57 16.27 -26.02
N VAL A 59 -3.81 17.31 -25.72
CA VAL A 59 -2.74 17.80 -26.60
C VAL A 59 -1.54 16.88 -26.46
N THR A 60 -1.11 16.28 -27.57
CA THR A 60 0.00 15.32 -27.58
C THR A 60 1.32 15.96 -28.03
N ASP A 61 1.26 17.02 -28.83
CA ASP A 61 2.44 17.69 -29.36
C ASP A 61 2.13 19.14 -29.77
N ILE A 62 3.12 20.02 -29.67
CA ILE A 62 3.03 21.42 -30.08
C ILE A 62 4.34 21.81 -30.75
N THR A 63 4.27 22.18 -32.02
CA THR A 63 5.43 22.62 -32.78
C THR A 63 5.27 24.05 -33.27
N VAL A 64 6.39 24.75 -33.44
CA VAL A 64 6.43 26.06 -34.12
C VAL A 64 7.20 25.89 -35.41
N THR A 65 6.54 26.22 -36.53
CA THR A 65 7.13 26.14 -37.86
C THR A 65 8.22 27.20 -38.05
N ALA A 66 9.08 27.02 -39.05
CA ALA A 66 10.11 28.00 -39.43
C ALA A 66 9.57 29.40 -39.82
N LEU A 67 8.25 29.55 -39.97
CA LEU A 67 7.56 30.81 -40.24
C LEU A 67 6.89 31.40 -38.99
N ASN A 68 7.28 30.96 -37.78
CA ASN A 68 6.71 31.39 -36.50
C ASN A 68 5.21 31.13 -36.39
N LYS A 69 4.73 30.07 -37.05
CA LYS A 69 3.35 29.59 -36.96
C LYS A 69 3.27 28.39 -36.05
N ILE A 70 2.28 28.38 -35.18
CA ILE A 70 2.03 27.26 -34.30
C ILE A 70 1.37 26.11 -35.05
N ASN A 71 1.63 24.89 -34.62
CA ASN A 71 1.00 23.67 -35.10
C ASN A 71 0.77 22.74 -33.90
N ILE A 72 -0.47 22.68 -33.42
CA ILE A 72 -0.86 21.84 -32.29
C ILE A 72 -1.39 20.51 -32.82
N THR A 73 -1.01 19.43 -32.14
CA THR A 73 -1.54 18.08 -32.34
C THR A 73 -2.29 17.66 -31.09
N ALA A 74 -3.55 17.25 -31.26
CA ALA A 74 -4.38 16.77 -30.16
C ALA A 74 -5.15 15.51 -30.55
N VAL A 75 -5.42 14.66 -29.57
CA VAL A 75 -6.29 13.49 -29.67
C VAL A 75 -7.57 13.75 -28.88
N ASN A 76 -8.69 13.26 -29.39
CA ASN A 76 -9.96 13.24 -28.66
C ASN A 76 -10.20 11.83 -28.11
N PRO A 77 -9.87 11.55 -26.83
CA PRO A 77 -10.16 10.27 -26.20
C PRO A 77 -11.65 10.13 -25.82
N GLY A 78 -12.41 11.22 -25.84
CA GLY A 78 -13.82 11.28 -25.53
C GLY A 78 -14.72 10.60 -26.56
N SER A 79 -15.99 10.47 -26.20
CA SER A 79 -16.99 9.77 -27.02
C SER A 79 -17.75 10.68 -27.99
N SER A 80 -17.59 11.99 -27.85
CA SER A 80 -18.22 13.02 -28.68
C SER A 80 -17.19 13.82 -29.46
N SER A 81 -17.52 14.22 -30.70
CA SER A 81 -16.63 15.07 -31.51
C SER A 81 -16.42 16.42 -30.84
N VAL A 82 -15.16 16.85 -30.74
CA VAL A 82 -14.79 18.17 -30.22
C VAL A 82 -14.71 19.16 -31.37
N HIS A 83 -15.41 20.28 -31.25
CA HIS A 83 -15.32 21.40 -32.19
C HIS A 83 -14.62 22.59 -31.54
N VAL A 84 -13.37 22.85 -31.92
CA VAL A 84 -12.58 23.98 -31.43
C VAL A 84 -12.93 25.22 -32.25
N VAL A 85 -13.42 26.24 -31.55
CA VAL A 85 -13.90 27.51 -32.14
C VAL A 85 -13.00 28.71 -31.81
N TRP A 86 -12.17 28.61 -30.76
CA TRP A 86 -11.15 29.62 -30.46
C TRP A 86 -9.85 28.99 -29.98
N ILE A 87 -8.73 29.62 -30.38
CA ILE A 87 -7.40 29.36 -29.86
C ILE A 87 -6.94 30.60 -29.11
N GLY A 88 -6.75 30.49 -27.80
CA GLY A 88 -6.20 31.55 -26.96
C GLY A 88 -4.70 31.38 -26.77
N ILE A 89 -3.94 32.46 -26.90
CA ILE A 89 -2.50 32.51 -26.62
C ILE A 89 -2.26 33.57 -25.55
N MET A 90 -1.61 33.18 -24.45
CA MET A 90 -1.22 34.06 -23.36
C MET A 90 0.29 34.03 -23.23
N ASN A 91 0.89 35.21 -23.28
CA ASN A 91 2.31 35.36 -23.07
C ASN A 91 2.54 35.97 -21.68
N GLU A 92 3.16 35.21 -20.80
CA GLU A 92 3.40 35.65 -19.42
C GLU A 92 4.47 36.75 -19.34
N ALA A 93 5.44 36.75 -20.26
CA ALA A 93 6.56 37.70 -20.25
C ALA A 93 6.12 39.13 -20.57
N ASN A 94 5.09 39.30 -21.40
CA ASN A 94 4.54 40.60 -21.78
C ASN A 94 3.12 40.85 -21.22
N ASN A 95 2.55 39.87 -20.50
CA ASN A 95 1.21 39.88 -19.92
C ASN A 95 0.10 40.19 -20.96
N THR A 96 0.21 39.61 -22.16
CA THR A 96 -0.81 39.72 -23.22
C THR A 96 -1.64 38.45 -23.33
N GLN A 97 -2.90 38.61 -23.73
CA GLN A 97 -3.83 37.51 -23.98
C GLN A 97 -4.59 37.81 -25.27
N ASP A 98 -4.40 36.97 -26.28
CA ASP A 98 -5.01 37.10 -27.60
C ASP A 98 -5.83 35.84 -27.93
N TYR A 99 -6.97 36.02 -28.60
CA TYR A 99 -7.83 34.93 -29.04
C TYR A 99 -8.04 34.99 -30.55
N TYR A 100 -7.92 33.84 -31.19
CA TYR A 100 -8.00 33.66 -32.63
C TYR A 100 -9.11 32.69 -32.97
N ASP A 101 -9.85 32.97 -34.05
CA ASP A 101 -10.94 32.10 -34.49
C ASP A 101 -10.39 30.74 -34.94
N ALA A 102 -11.16 29.70 -34.71
CA ALA A 102 -10.90 28.36 -35.21
C ALA A 102 -12.19 27.72 -35.73
N ASP A 103 -12.03 26.73 -36.60
CA ASP A 103 -13.11 25.90 -37.14
C ASP A 103 -12.55 24.50 -37.36
N ILE A 104 -12.23 23.82 -36.25
CA ILE A 104 -11.45 22.57 -36.26
C ILE A 104 -12.21 21.48 -35.50
N TYR A 105 -12.43 20.36 -36.16
CA TYR A 105 -13.12 19.20 -35.60
C TYR A 105 -12.13 18.08 -35.30
N VAL A 106 -12.18 17.56 -34.08
CA VAL A 106 -11.44 16.38 -33.65
C VAL A 106 -12.46 15.29 -33.31
N LYS A 107 -12.57 14.26 -34.15
CA LYS A 107 -13.55 13.18 -33.93
C LYS A 107 -13.09 12.23 -32.82
N PRO A 108 -14.01 11.48 -32.19
CA PRO A 108 -13.67 10.46 -31.21
C PRO A 108 -12.59 9.50 -31.72
N ALA A 109 -11.58 9.25 -30.89
CA ALA A 109 -10.42 8.40 -31.17
C ALA A 109 -9.58 8.80 -32.40
N GLU A 110 -9.75 10.02 -32.93
CA GLU A 110 -8.88 10.56 -33.98
C GLU A 110 -7.85 11.55 -33.37
N THR A 111 -6.65 11.53 -33.95
CA THR A 111 -5.62 12.56 -33.71
C THR A 111 -5.70 13.59 -34.82
N GLN A 112 -5.86 14.85 -34.45
CA GLN A 112 -5.84 15.98 -35.37
C GLN A 112 -4.53 16.76 -35.21
N THR A 113 -3.80 16.91 -36.31
CA THR A 113 -2.63 17.78 -36.44
C THR A 113 -3.02 19.08 -37.15
N GLY A 114 -2.21 20.13 -37.02
CA GLY A 114 -2.48 21.40 -37.69
C GLY A 114 -3.54 22.24 -36.99
N ILE A 115 -3.79 22.01 -35.70
CA ILE A 115 -4.73 22.84 -34.94
C ILE A 115 -4.08 24.21 -34.73
N SER A 116 -4.45 25.19 -35.55
CA SER A 116 -3.81 26.51 -35.61
C SER A 116 -4.68 27.53 -36.36
N ASN A 117 -4.28 28.80 -36.29
CA ASN A 117 -4.80 29.89 -37.12
C ASN A 117 -3.61 30.63 -37.74
N ASP A 118 -3.66 30.89 -39.05
CA ASP A 118 -2.58 31.53 -39.81
C ASP A 118 -2.22 32.95 -39.31
N SER A 119 -3.10 33.61 -38.57
CA SER A 119 -2.86 34.92 -37.96
C SER A 119 -2.03 34.84 -36.68
N ILE A 120 -1.98 33.66 -36.04
CA ILE A 120 -1.13 33.43 -34.87
C ILE A 120 0.32 33.57 -35.31
N THR A 121 1.07 34.39 -34.58
CA THR A 121 2.51 34.51 -34.76
C THR A 121 3.14 34.43 -33.39
N VAL A 122 3.85 33.34 -33.13
CA VAL A 122 4.54 33.08 -31.87
C VAL A 122 6.03 33.04 -32.14
N TYR A 123 6.81 33.68 -31.28
CA TYR A 123 8.27 33.60 -31.39
C TYR A 123 8.72 32.34 -30.65
N ALA A 124 9.47 31.49 -31.34
CA ALA A 124 9.91 30.18 -30.85
C ALA A 124 10.91 30.25 -29.69
N ASP A 125 11.15 31.43 -29.10
CA ASP A 125 11.98 31.72 -27.94
C ASP A 125 11.16 32.15 -26.70
N GLN A 126 9.83 32.12 -26.79
CA GLN A 126 8.92 32.55 -25.71
C GLN A 126 8.02 31.41 -25.23
N THR A 127 7.77 31.38 -23.92
CA THR A 127 6.79 30.49 -23.29
C THR A 127 5.39 31.08 -23.43
N PHE A 128 4.43 30.24 -23.79
CA PHE A 128 3.02 30.64 -23.93
C PHE A 128 2.10 29.66 -23.22
N ILE A 129 1.12 30.17 -22.50
CA ILE A 129 -0.06 29.38 -22.10
C ILE A 129 -1.05 29.45 -23.24
N MET A 130 -1.64 28.32 -23.59
CA MET A 130 -2.58 28.20 -24.67
C MET A 130 -3.88 27.59 -24.21
N HIS A 131 -4.97 28.06 -24.83
CA HIS A 131 -6.32 27.58 -24.62
C HIS A 131 -6.91 27.09 -25.93
N LEU A 132 -7.46 25.88 -25.95
CA LEU A 132 -8.42 25.47 -26.98
C LEU A 132 -9.82 25.55 -26.39
N VAL A 133 -10.64 26.42 -26.97
CA VAL A 133 -12.02 26.66 -26.52
C VAL A 133 -12.98 25.98 -27.50
N THR A 134 -13.86 25.14 -26.98
CA THR A 134 -14.84 24.40 -27.79
C THR A 134 -16.16 25.15 -27.94
N GLU A 135 -16.97 24.75 -28.93
CA GLU A 135 -18.31 25.30 -29.15
C GLU A 135 -19.22 25.11 -27.93
N LEU A 136 -19.03 24.00 -27.19
CA LEU A 136 -19.75 23.73 -25.94
C LEU A 136 -19.15 24.48 -24.73
N GLY A 137 -18.10 25.27 -24.92
CA GLY A 137 -17.52 26.14 -23.90
C GLY A 137 -16.54 25.44 -22.94
N ASN A 138 -16.02 24.27 -23.31
CA ASN A 138 -14.88 23.67 -22.61
C ASN A 138 -13.59 24.40 -22.99
N ILE A 139 -12.65 24.47 -22.06
CA ILE A 139 -11.35 25.12 -22.24
C ILE A 139 -10.28 24.12 -21.84
N TYR A 140 -9.43 23.75 -22.80
CA TYR A 140 -8.26 22.91 -22.57
C TYR A 140 -7.02 23.78 -22.53
N THR A 141 -6.29 23.74 -21.41
CA THR A 141 -5.13 24.59 -21.15
C THR A 141 -3.84 23.79 -21.20
N PHE A 142 -2.83 24.34 -21.88
CA PHE A 142 -1.50 23.73 -21.99
C PHE A 142 -0.44 24.80 -22.15
N THR A 143 0.79 24.49 -21.75
CA THR A 143 1.93 25.40 -21.81
C THR A 143 2.89 24.94 -22.90
N TYR A 144 3.24 25.85 -23.80
CA TYR A 144 4.32 25.64 -24.77
C TYR A 144 5.61 26.26 -24.26
N PHE A 145 6.68 25.48 -24.36
CA PHE A 145 8.04 25.91 -24.08
C PHE A 145 8.81 26.04 -25.40
N PRO A 146 9.53 27.15 -25.61
CA PRO A 146 10.26 27.43 -26.83
C PRO A 146 11.44 26.46 -27.06
N ASP A 147 11.57 25.92 -28.27
CA ASP A 147 12.74 25.16 -28.70
C ASP A 147 13.79 26.12 -29.31
N THR A 148 14.73 26.58 -28.49
CA THR A 148 15.83 27.43 -28.93
C THR A 148 16.98 26.58 -29.49
N GLY A 149 16.79 26.06 -30.69
CA GLY A 149 17.78 25.24 -31.38
C GLY A 149 19.12 25.96 -31.64
N SER A 150 20.14 25.62 -30.85
CA SER A 150 21.55 25.69 -31.23
C SER A 150 22.37 24.69 -30.40
N GLY A 151 22.14 23.39 -30.64
CA GLY A 151 22.92 22.30 -30.06
C GLY A 151 22.38 21.77 -28.73
N GLY A 152 21.25 21.04 -28.80
CA GLY A 152 20.94 19.92 -27.90
C GLY A 152 20.31 20.22 -26.53
N GLY A 153 20.15 21.48 -26.11
CA GLY A 153 19.49 21.84 -24.86
C GLY A 153 17.97 21.95 -25.00
N GLU A 154 17.31 20.82 -25.28
CA GLU A 154 15.85 20.74 -25.27
C GLU A 154 15.36 20.65 -23.81
N THR A 155 14.35 21.43 -23.42
CA THR A 155 13.56 21.15 -22.21
C THR A 155 12.79 19.86 -22.47
N ARG A 156 13.42 18.70 -22.26
CA ARG A 156 12.80 17.41 -22.52
C ARG A 156 12.17 16.89 -21.24
N TYR A 157 10.85 16.73 -21.28
CA TYR A 157 10.20 15.78 -20.38
C TYR A 157 10.45 14.39 -20.93
N HIS A 158 11.31 13.63 -20.27
CA HIS A 158 11.52 12.22 -20.56
C HIS A 158 10.68 11.41 -19.60
N TYR A 159 9.53 10.92 -20.06
CA TYR A 159 8.72 9.98 -19.28
C TYR A 159 9.44 8.65 -19.14
N VAL A 160 9.12 7.92 -18.08
CA VAL A 160 9.71 6.61 -17.83
C VAL A 160 9.38 5.63 -18.96
N ASP A 161 10.40 4.90 -19.43
CA ASP A 161 10.27 4.07 -20.63
C ASP A 161 9.83 2.65 -20.30
N ALA A 162 10.40 2.08 -19.25
CA ALA A 162 10.29 0.66 -18.98
C ALA A 162 10.36 0.33 -17.48
N PHE A 163 9.62 -0.70 -17.12
CA PHE A 163 9.87 -1.48 -15.92
C PHE A 163 11.11 -2.36 -16.16
N THR A 164 12.06 -2.32 -15.24
CA THR A 164 13.33 -3.08 -15.32
C THR A 164 13.58 -3.89 -14.04
N ASP A 165 14.63 -4.69 -14.06
CA ASP A 165 15.15 -5.45 -12.91
C ASP A 165 16.65 -5.70 -13.19
N ASP A 166 17.38 -4.62 -13.42
CA ASP A 166 18.74 -4.63 -13.93
C ASP A 166 19.77 -4.77 -12.80
N TYR A 167 19.41 -4.35 -11.59
CA TYR A 167 20.28 -4.37 -10.42
C TYR A 167 19.70 -5.24 -9.30
N ALA A 168 20.52 -5.48 -8.28
CA ALA A 168 20.09 -6.25 -7.11
C ALA A 168 19.50 -5.31 -6.05
N PRO A 169 18.55 -5.78 -5.22
CA PRO A 169 17.95 -7.13 -5.23
C PRO A 169 16.91 -7.32 -6.35
N ALA A 170 16.51 -8.57 -6.60
CA ALA A 170 15.50 -8.87 -7.62
C ALA A 170 14.13 -8.30 -7.24
N ALA A 171 13.41 -7.81 -8.25
CA ALA A 171 12.16 -7.09 -8.08
C ALA A 171 11.14 -7.81 -7.17
N GLN A 172 10.54 -7.06 -6.25
CA GLN A 172 9.47 -7.48 -5.36
C GLN A 172 8.26 -6.55 -5.49
N GLY A 173 7.07 -7.12 -5.48
CA GLY A 173 5.81 -6.41 -5.65
C GLY A 173 5.34 -6.36 -7.10
N ALA A 174 4.30 -5.57 -7.35
CA ALA A 174 3.77 -5.39 -8.68
C ALA A 174 3.12 -4.01 -8.86
N PRO A 175 3.29 -3.38 -10.03
CA PRO A 175 2.46 -2.25 -10.46
C PRO A 175 1.10 -2.76 -10.95
N SER A 176 0.03 -1.97 -10.76
CA SER A 176 -1.28 -2.27 -11.32
C SER A 176 -1.39 -1.81 -12.78
N PHE A 177 -0.78 -0.67 -13.10
CA PHE A 177 -0.88 -0.02 -14.41
C PHE A 177 0.31 0.91 -14.67
N PHE A 178 1.50 0.34 -14.87
CA PHE A 178 2.74 1.08 -15.14
C PHE A 178 2.61 2.14 -16.25
N SER A 179 1.76 1.92 -17.25
CA SER A 179 1.52 2.89 -18.33
C SER A 179 0.97 4.24 -17.84
N ALA A 180 0.32 4.32 -16.67
CA ALA A 180 -0.03 5.60 -16.06
C ALA A 180 1.21 6.50 -15.89
N GLN A 181 2.30 5.93 -15.36
CA GLN A 181 3.52 6.67 -15.07
C GLN A 181 4.19 7.28 -16.31
N GLN A 182 3.83 6.81 -17.51
CA GLN A 182 4.45 7.18 -18.78
C GLN A 182 3.80 8.40 -19.45
N TYR A 183 2.77 8.98 -18.82
CA TYR A 183 2.08 10.17 -19.31
C TYR A 183 1.90 11.18 -18.19
N GLY A 184 1.58 12.43 -18.53
CA GLY A 184 1.42 13.51 -17.55
C GLY A 184 0.30 13.23 -16.55
N PRO A 185 0.20 14.01 -15.47
CA PRO A 185 -0.79 13.72 -14.43
C PRO A 185 -2.20 13.90 -14.98
N ASP A 186 -2.88 12.79 -15.20
CA ASP A 186 -4.23 12.71 -15.77
C ASP A 186 -5.23 12.09 -14.78
N GLY A 187 -4.76 11.74 -13.57
CA GLY A 187 -5.54 11.12 -12.51
C GLY A 187 -5.68 9.61 -12.66
N ILE A 188 -5.05 8.99 -13.68
CA ILE A 188 -4.95 7.55 -13.81
C ILE A 188 -3.73 7.10 -13.01
N MET A 189 -3.95 6.35 -11.95
CA MET A 189 -2.87 5.95 -11.03
C MET A 189 -2.32 4.57 -11.37
N ASP A 190 -1.00 4.43 -11.28
CA ASP A 190 -0.35 3.14 -11.03
C ASP A 190 -0.35 2.86 -9.52
N VAL A 191 -0.92 1.74 -9.12
CA VAL A 191 -0.91 1.27 -7.73
C VAL A 191 0.20 0.24 -7.58
N MET A 192 1.29 0.65 -6.95
CA MET A 192 2.36 -0.27 -6.56
C MET A 192 1.97 -0.97 -5.28
N THR A 193 2.04 -2.30 -5.29
CA THR A 193 1.67 -3.15 -4.14
C THR A 193 2.83 -4.06 -3.79
N GLU A 194 3.14 -4.17 -2.51
CA GLU A 194 4.15 -5.11 -2.03
C GLU A 194 3.81 -6.57 -2.38
N ALA A 195 4.83 -7.42 -2.53
CA ALA A 195 4.65 -8.86 -2.66
C ALA A 195 4.93 -9.57 -1.33
N SER A 196 4.19 -10.65 -1.07
CA SER A 196 4.55 -11.55 0.03
C SER A 196 5.87 -12.25 -0.28
N THR A 197 6.89 -11.98 0.53
CA THR A 197 8.18 -12.68 0.55
C THR A 197 8.28 -13.68 1.71
N SER A 198 7.15 -13.94 2.38
CA SER A 198 6.98 -14.94 3.43
C SER A 198 7.64 -16.29 3.11
N THR A 199 8.46 -16.80 4.03
CA THR A 199 9.18 -18.08 3.85
C THR A 199 8.39 -19.30 4.36
N GLY A 200 7.16 -19.09 4.84
CA GLY A 200 6.30 -20.13 5.38
C GLY A 200 6.50 -20.32 6.89
N LEU A 201 6.20 -21.54 7.36
CA LEU A 201 6.38 -21.92 8.76
C LEU A 201 7.88 -22.10 9.07
N GLN A 202 8.35 -21.46 10.13
CA GLN A 202 9.74 -21.54 10.59
C GLN A 202 9.80 -21.93 12.06
N ASN A 203 10.76 -22.79 12.38
CA ASN A 203 11.00 -23.27 13.74
C ASN A 203 12.01 -22.36 14.47
N THR A 204 11.66 -21.95 15.68
CA THR A 204 12.53 -21.23 16.60
C THR A 204 12.73 -22.07 17.86
N THR A 205 13.97 -22.46 18.13
CA THR A 205 14.34 -23.21 19.34
C THR A 205 14.37 -22.26 20.54
N MET A 206 13.56 -22.59 21.56
CA MET A 206 13.42 -21.85 22.81
C MET A 206 14.30 -22.43 23.92
N ILE A 207 14.41 -23.76 23.97
CA ILE A 207 15.36 -24.50 24.81
C ILE A 207 16.10 -25.47 23.91
N SER A 208 17.43 -25.46 23.95
CA SER A 208 18.30 -26.19 23.02
C SER A 208 19.01 -27.36 23.71
N GLY A 209 18.27 -28.41 24.03
CA GLY A 209 18.82 -29.63 24.64
C GLY A 209 19.47 -29.36 26.00
N GLU A 210 18.72 -28.82 26.95
CA GLU A 210 19.19 -28.69 28.33
C GLU A 210 19.41 -30.09 28.92
N SER A 211 20.68 -30.48 29.06
CA SER A 211 21.12 -31.75 29.64
C SER A 211 21.72 -31.60 31.03
N PHE A 212 21.52 -30.45 31.68
CA PHE A 212 21.91 -30.21 33.07
C PHE A 212 23.40 -30.38 33.34
N GLU A 213 24.27 -30.25 32.34
CA GLU A 213 25.74 -30.30 32.49
C GLU A 213 26.34 -29.03 33.13
N GLY A 214 25.51 -27.99 33.28
CA GLY A 214 25.88 -26.66 33.74
C GLY A 214 25.86 -26.47 35.26
N ILE A 215 25.58 -25.24 35.68
CA ILE A 215 25.36 -24.89 37.09
C ILE A 215 23.89 -25.17 37.43
N TRP A 216 23.63 -25.81 38.58
CA TRP A 216 22.29 -25.98 39.12
C TRP A 216 21.79 -24.76 39.92
N SER A 217 20.54 -24.31 39.75
CA SER A 217 19.62 -24.67 38.66
C SER A 217 20.04 -24.01 37.33
N PRO A 218 19.70 -24.60 36.17
CA PRO A 218 19.97 -23.96 34.88
C PRO A 218 19.36 -22.56 34.80
N ALA A 219 19.94 -21.70 33.95
CA ALA A 219 19.58 -20.28 33.93
C ALA A 219 18.07 -20.06 33.68
N GLY A 220 17.40 -19.45 34.66
CA GLY A 220 15.97 -19.13 34.60
C GLY A 220 15.03 -20.29 34.98
N TRP A 221 15.56 -21.50 35.17
CA TRP A 221 14.79 -22.63 35.70
C TRP A 221 14.57 -22.45 37.19
N THR A 222 13.40 -22.87 37.67
CA THR A 222 12.98 -22.64 39.05
C THR A 222 12.50 -23.93 39.70
N GLU A 223 12.96 -24.16 40.93
CA GLU A 223 12.45 -25.19 41.82
C GLU A 223 11.32 -24.59 42.67
N THR A 224 10.13 -25.20 42.64
CA THR A 224 8.99 -24.76 43.46
C THR A 224 8.48 -25.89 44.35
N PRO A 225 8.49 -25.77 45.69
CA PRO A 225 9.22 -24.75 46.46
C PRO A 225 10.74 -24.81 46.20
N GLY A 226 11.52 -23.81 46.62
CA GLY A 226 12.99 -23.91 46.51
C GLY A 226 13.54 -25.04 47.38
N ASP A 227 14.64 -25.67 46.97
CA ASP A 227 15.25 -26.83 47.62
C ASP A 227 14.26 -28.02 47.76
N ASN A 228 13.50 -28.33 46.69
CA ASN A 228 12.39 -29.31 46.73
C ASN A 228 12.75 -30.76 46.41
N ASN A 229 14.02 -31.14 46.48
CA ASN A 229 14.58 -32.45 46.08
C ASN A 229 14.85 -32.63 44.59
N TRP A 230 14.57 -31.66 43.72
CA TRP A 230 15.24 -31.67 42.42
C TRP A 230 16.72 -31.29 42.58
N ASN A 231 17.61 -31.98 41.87
CA ASN A 231 19.04 -31.74 41.90
C ASN A 231 19.69 -32.12 40.57
N GLN A 232 20.98 -31.80 40.47
CA GLN A 232 21.87 -32.26 39.41
C GLN A 232 22.70 -33.41 39.96
N GLU A 233 22.51 -34.62 39.43
CA GLU A 233 23.26 -35.80 39.85
C GLU A 233 23.85 -36.58 38.66
N SER A 234 24.75 -37.52 38.97
CA SER A 234 25.58 -38.24 37.98
C SER A 234 25.47 -39.76 38.08
N ASP A 235 24.53 -40.24 38.87
CA ASP A 235 24.22 -41.65 39.04
C ASP A 235 23.43 -42.20 37.84
N GLN A 236 22.57 -41.37 37.23
CA GLN A 236 21.98 -41.58 35.91
C GLN A 236 22.09 -40.33 35.04
N ALA A 237 22.36 -40.52 33.75
CA ALA A 237 22.28 -39.49 32.72
C ALA A 237 22.01 -40.15 31.36
N TYR A 238 21.26 -39.47 30.50
CA TYR A 238 21.07 -39.86 29.11
C TYR A 238 22.13 -39.21 28.20
N ASP A 239 22.32 -37.89 28.32
CA ASP A 239 23.33 -37.13 27.59
C ASP A 239 24.34 -36.51 28.55
N GLY A 240 25.63 -36.78 28.32
CA GLY A 240 26.69 -36.23 29.18
C GLY A 240 26.95 -37.05 30.45
N ILE A 241 27.11 -36.36 31.57
CA ILE A 241 27.50 -36.89 32.88
C ILE A 241 26.38 -36.69 33.90
N PHE A 242 25.62 -35.62 33.80
CA PHE A 242 24.61 -35.22 34.75
C PHE A 242 23.21 -35.30 34.14
N SER A 243 22.20 -35.50 34.99
CA SER A 243 20.80 -35.23 34.65
C SER A 243 20.13 -34.50 35.80
N ALA A 244 18.92 -34.01 35.57
CA ALA A 244 18.06 -33.58 36.66
C ALA A 244 17.41 -34.81 37.29
N ASP A 245 17.54 -34.99 38.60
CA ASP A 245 16.94 -36.08 39.34
C ASP A 245 16.06 -35.56 40.48
N PHE A 246 15.08 -36.37 40.88
CA PHE A 246 14.24 -36.13 42.04
C PHE A 246 14.23 -37.35 42.94
N ASP A 247 15.01 -37.29 44.02
CA ASP A 247 15.13 -38.39 44.97
C ASP A 247 13.97 -38.44 45.97
N GLY A 248 13.25 -39.55 45.93
CA GLY A 248 12.21 -39.88 46.89
C GLY A 248 12.71 -40.14 48.30
N GLN A 249 11.85 -39.91 49.30
CA GLN A 249 12.19 -40.12 50.72
C GLN A 249 11.00 -40.68 51.50
N ASN A 250 11.22 -41.02 52.78
CA ASN A 250 10.13 -41.37 53.70
C ASN A 250 10.00 -40.28 54.79
N PRO A 251 8.85 -39.56 54.88
CA PRO A 251 7.68 -39.66 54.00
C PRO A 251 7.95 -39.12 52.59
N GLY A 252 7.06 -39.48 51.65
CA GLY A 252 7.13 -39.09 50.24
C GLY A 252 7.33 -37.59 50.02
N ARG A 253 7.96 -37.24 48.89
CA ARG A 253 8.39 -35.87 48.59
C ARG A 253 7.70 -35.33 47.34
N THR A 254 7.40 -34.04 47.38
CA THR A 254 6.75 -33.32 46.30
C THR A 254 7.60 -32.11 45.91
N GLY A 255 7.79 -31.91 44.62
CA GLY A 255 8.52 -30.77 44.09
C GLY A 255 8.28 -30.57 42.60
N ASN A 256 8.69 -29.41 42.12
CA ASN A 256 8.52 -28.98 40.74
C ASN A 256 9.84 -28.49 40.18
N LEU A 257 10.14 -28.89 38.96
CA LEU A 257 11.15 -28.25 38.13
C LEU A 257 10.46 -27.52 36.99
N GLU A 258 10.57 -26.19 36.97
CA GLU A 258 9.89 -25.31 36.01
C GLU A 258 10.89 -24.68 35.05
N THR A 259 10.53 -24.61 33.77
CA THR A 259 11.28 -23.83 32.76
C THR A 259 11.19 -22.33 33.03
N PRO A 260 12.07 -21.50 32.44
CA PRO A 260 11.84 -20.07 32.32
C PRO A 260 10.53 -19.78 31.57
N ASP A 261 10.05 -18.53 31.64
CA ASP A 261 8.99 -18.05 30.75
C ASP A 261 9.42 -18.19 29.28
N LEU A 262 8.64 -18.94 28.51
CA LEU A 262 8.83 -19.15 27.08
C LEU A 262 7.78 -18.33 26.33
N ASP A 263 8.23 -17.38 25.51
CA ASP A 263 7.31 -16.58 24.69
C ASP A 263 6.86 -17.38 23.45
N LEU A 264 5.64 -17.90 23.52
CA LEU A 264 4.96 -18.62 22.43
C LEU A 264 3.96 -17.74 21.67
N THR A 265 3.97 -16.42 21.85
CA THR A 265 3.11 -15.55 21.05
C THR A 265 3.38 -15.69 19.56
N GLY A 266 2.30 -15.69 18.76
CA GLY A 266 2.35 -15.88 17.30
C GLY A 266 2.71 -17.30 16.85
N ALA A 267 2.90 -18.25 17.77
CA ALA A 267 3.12 -19.64 17.40
C ALA A 267 1.90 -20.26 16.73
N SER A 268 2.17 -21.22 15.85
CA SER A 268 1.22 -22.11 15.21
C SER A 268 1.31 -23.53 15.76
N SER A 269 2.51 -23.93 16.20
CA SER A 269 2.78 -25.20 16.86
C SER A 269 3.86 -25.04 17.94
N LEU A 270 3.82 -25.88 18.97
CA LEU A 270 4.88 -26.11 19.96
C LEU A 270 5.35 -27.57 19.84
N TYR A 271 6.67 -27.77 19.79
CA TYR A 271 7.32 -29.07 19.82
C TYR A 271 8.12 -29.18 21.12
N LEU A 272 7.84 -30.21 21.91
CA LEU A 272 8.56 -30.56 23.13
C LEU A 272 9.18 -31.94 22.97
N GLU A 273 10.47 -32.05 23.24
CA GLU A 273 11.21 -33.30 23.25
C GLU A 273 12.11 -33.36 24.48
N PHE A 274 12.16 -34.50 25.16
CA PHE A 274 13.08 -34.74 26.28
C PHE A 274 13.24 -36.24 26.53
N TRP A 275 14.26 -36.58 27.31
CA TRP A 275 14.46 -37.92 27.84
C TRP A 275 14.11 -37.93 29.32
N TYR A 276 13.41 -38.97 29.75
CA TYR A 276 13.09 -39.17 31.17
C TYR A 276 13.30 -40.63 31.54
N ARG A 277 13.47 -40.89 32.82
CA ARG A 277 13.48 -42.24 33.38
C ARG A 277 12.69 -42.20 34.67
N ASP A 278 11.81 -43.16 34.84
CA ASP A 278 11.28 -43.51 36.15
C ASP A 278 12.12 -44.66 36.73
N ASP A 279 12.31 -44.62 38.05
CA ASP A 279 12.86 -45.72 38.85
C ASP A 279 11.84 -46.01 39.96
N ASP A 280 11.12 -47.12 39.80
CA ASP A 280 10.07 -47.62 40.71
C ASP A 280 8.91 -46.64 41.02
N LEU A 281 8.68 -45.58 40.22
CA LEU A 281 7.62 -44.59 40.46
C LEU A 281 6.20 -45.17 40.29
N ASP A 282 5.31 -44.80 41.20
CA ASP A 282 3.89 -45.13 41.13
C ASP A 282 3.11 -44.14 40.22
N PRO A 283 1.89 -44.52 39.78
CA PRO A 283 1.04 -43.63 39.01
C PRO A 283 0.69 -42.34 39.78
N ASN A 284 0.73 -41.20 39.09
CA ASN A 284 0.55 -39.84 39.62
C ASN A 284 1.71 -39.31 40.47
N GLU A 285 2.89 -39.93 40.41
CA GLU A 285 4.07 -39.44 41.14
C GLU A 285 5.02 -38.62 40.29
N PHE A 286 4.97 -38.75 38.95
CA PHE A 286 5.75 -37.91 38.03
C PHE A 286 4.90 -37.42 36.87
N MET A 287 4.64 -36.11 36.80
CA MET A 287 3.67 -35.50 35.89
C MET A 287 4.31 -34.40 35.05
N LEU A 288 3.94 -34.38 33.77
CA LEU A 288 4.21 -33.26 32.87
C LEU A 288 3.01 -32.31 32.87
N GLU A 289 3.27 -31.03 33.11
CA GLU A 289 2.24 -29.99 33.12
C GLU A 289 2.66 -28.75 32.33
N PHE A 290 1.66 -28.07 31.74
CA PHE A 290 1.85 -26.80 31.06
C PHE A 290 1.10 -25.66 31.73
N PHE A 291 1.72 -24.50 31.76
CA PHE A 291 1.10 -23.29 32.25
C PHE A 291 0.40 -22.54 31.13
N ASP A 292 -0.93 -22.38 31.23
CA ASP A 292 -1.78 -21.68 30.24
C ASP A 292 -1.86 -20.16 30.47
N GLY A 293 -1.02 -19.63 31.37
CA GLY A 293 -1.03 -18.22 31.78
C GLY A 293 -1.83 -17.98 33.06
N THR A 294 -2.66 -18.94 33.48
CA THR A 294 -3.51 -18.86 34.68
C THR A 294 -3.38 -20.08 35.59
N THR A 295 -3.40 -21.27 35.02
CA THR A 295 -3.39 -22.57 35.70
C THR A 295 -2.38 -23.52 35.07
N TRP A 296 -2.00 -24.54 35.83
CA TRP A 296 -1.22 -25.67 35.35
C TRP A 296 -2.18 -26.76 34.88
N ASP A 297 -2.05 -27.16 33.62
CA ASP A 297 -2.80 -28.24 33.01
C ASP A 297 -1.96 -29.52 33.01
N LEU A 298 -2.54 -30.64 33.46
CA LEU A 298 -1.92 -31.96 33.34
C LEU A 298 -1.90 -32.41 31.88
N ILE A 299 -0.72 -32.77 31.39
CA ILE A 299 -0.47 -33.19 30.01
C ILE A 299 -0.26 -34.69 29.93
N GLU A 300 0.62 -35.22 30.78
CA GLU A 300 0.92 -36.66 30.83
C GLU A 300 1.35 -37.06 32.24
N ASP A 301 0.99 -38.29 32.63
CA ASP A 301 1.51 -38.96 33.81
C ASP A 301 2.70 -39.85 33.37
N LEU A 302 3.91 -39.35 33.60
CA LEU A 302 5.16 -40.01 33.23
C LEU A 302 5.49 -41.20 34.15
N GLY A 303 4.93 -41.22 35.37
CA GLY A 303 5.03 -42.35 36.30
C GLY A 303 4.08 -43.52 35.93
N PHE A 304 3.05 -43.27 35.12
CA PHE A 304 2.16 -44.33 34.63
C PHE A 304 2.72 -45.10 33.41
N THR A 305 4.02 -45.44 33.44
CA THR A 305 4.66 -46.24 32.41
C THR A 305 4.79 -47.71 32.84
N ILE A 306 4.93 -48.59 31.85
CA ILE A 306 5.20 -50.02 32.08
C ILE A 306 6.68 -50.37 31.82
N GLN A 307 7.47 -49.36 31.48
CA GLN A 307 8.86 -49.45 31.05
C GLN A 307 9.74 -48.70 32.05
N GLU A 308 9.75 -49.20 33.27
CA GLU A 308 10.57 -48.67 34.37
C GLU A 308 12.06 -48.90 34.07
N ASP A 309 12.91 -48.19 34.80
CA ASP A 309 14.35 -48.47 34.88
C ASP A 309 15.14 -48.21 33.58
N GLN A 310 14.58 -47.42 32.67
CA GLN A 310 15.22 -47.07 31.39
C GLN A 310 14.90 -45.65 30.93
N TRP A 311 15.81 -45.09 30.13
CA TRP A 311 15.57 -43.80 29.49
C TRP A 311 14.55 -43.92 28.35
N LEU A 312 13.47 -43.16 28.49
CA LEU A 312 12.35 -43.05 27.56
C LEU A 312 12.39 -41.68 26.89
N HIS A 313 12.15 -41.66 25.57
CA HIS A 313 12.04 -40.42 24.81
C HIS A 313 10.59 -39.96 24.76
N TYR A 314 10.32 -38.78 25.30
CA TYR A 314 9.04 -38.11 25.17
C TYR A 314 9.11 -37.10 24.03
N SER A 315 8.09 -37.08 23.15
CA SER A 315 7.96 -36.10 22.07
C SER A 315 6.49 -35.76 21.86
N MET A 316 6.19 -34.47 21.78
CA MET A 316 4.84 -33.95 21.60
C MET A 316 4.83 -32.75 20.66
N ASN A 317 3.75 -32.65 19.86
CA ASN A 317 3.41 -31.46 19.08
C ASN A 317 2.02 -30.94 19.53
N ILE A 318 1.96 -29.66 19.87
CA ILE A 318 0.74 -28.98 20.34
C ILE A 318 0.38 -27.85 19.39
N SER A 319 -0.89 -27.83 19.00
CA SER A 319 -1.49 -26.75 18.20
C SER A 319 -2.63 -26.03 18.94
N ASP A 320 -2.77 -26.28 20.24
CA ASP A 320 -3.78 -25.64 21.08
C ASP A 320 -3.41 -24.17 21.35
N PRO A 321 -4.19 -23.19 20.85
CA PRO A 321 -3.88 -21.78 21.00
C PRO A 321 -3.83 -21.28 22.45
N GLN A 322 -4.37 -22.02 23.43
CA GLN A 322 -4.35 -21.59 24.83
C GLN A 322 -2.93 -21.45 25.39
N TYR A 323 -1.96 -22.18 24.82
CA TYR A 323 -0.57 -22.14 25.24
C TYR A 323 0.29 -21.12 24.45
N PHE A 324 -0.25 -20.48 23.41
CA PHE A 324 0.50 -19.54 22.55
C PHE A 324 0.52 -18.12 23.14
N ILE A 325 1.09 -18.02 24.33
CA ILE A 325 1.14 -16.83 25.18
C ILE A 325 2.59 -16.45 25.54
N GLY A 326 2.78 -15.25 26.09
CA GLY A 326 4.12 -14.70 26.36
C GLY A 326 4.83 -15.25 27.59
N ASN A 327 4.10 -15.93 28.49
CA ASN A 327 4.61 -16.46 29.76
C ASN A 327 4.30 -17.96 29.92
N PHE A 328 4.26 -18.69 28.81
CA PHE A 328 4.09 -20.15 28.81
C PHE A 328 5.27 -20.79 29.55
N ARG A 329 5.00 -21.83 30.34
CA ARG A 329 6.02 -22.60 31.07
C ARG A 329 5.69 -24.07 31.06
N ILE A 330 6.73 -24.88 31.18
CA ILE A 330 6.64 -26.34 31.31
C ILE A 330 7.11 -26.70 32.71
N ARG A 331 6.45 -27.67 33.33
CA ARG A 331 6.80 -28.18 34.65
C ARG A 331 6.81 -29.68 34.67
N TRP A 332 7.85 -30.21 35.29
CA TRP A 332 7.91 -31.59 35.73
C TRP A 332 7.63 -31.61 37.23
N ASN A 333 6.45 -32.09 37.58
CA ASN A 333 5.98 -32.21 38.95
C ASN A 333 6.27 -33.63 39.44
N CYS A 334 6.88 -33.73 40.61
CA CYS A 334 6.95 -34.95 41.39
C CYS A 334 6.00 -34.81 42.59
N ASP A 335 5.19 -35.81 42.88
CA ASP A 335 4.25 -35.80 44.01
C ASP A 335 4.32 -37.11 44.81
N ASP A 336 4.51 -37.01 46.12
CA ASP A 336 4.59 -38.13 47.07
C ASP A 336 5.67 -39.21 46.81
N VAL A 337 6.73 -38.91 46.04
CA VAL A 337 7.79 -39.87 45.69
C VAL A 337 8.48 -40.45 46.94
N GLU A 338 8.38 -41.75 47.13
CA GLU A 338 8.80 -42.49 48.33
C GLU A 338 10.28 -42.93 48.30
N ASN A 339 10.77 -43.41 49.44
CA ASN A 339 12.17 -43.83 49.56
C ASN A 339 12.49 -45.04 48.68
N GLY A 340 13.36 -44.83 47.69
CA GLY A 340 13.77 -45.86 46.74
C GLY A 340 13.26 -45.60 45.33
N GLU A 341 12.45 -44.56 45.15
CA GLU A 341 11.91 -44.12 43.87
C GLU A 341 12.60 -42.83 43.44
N THR A 342 12.89 -42.70 42.15
CA THR A 342 13.56 -41.52 41.60
C THR A 342 13.01 -41.19 40.21
N ALA A 343 12.73 -39.90 39.98
CA ALA A 343 12.42 -39.38 38.64
C ALA A 343 13.66 -38.73 38.03
N PHE A 344 13.96 -39.02 36.76
CA PHE A 344 15.07 -38.39 36.04
C PHE A 344 14.57 -37.67 34.78
N LEU A 345 15.19 -36.54 34.47
CA LEU A 345 14.92 -35.70 33.32
C LEU A 345 16.23 -35.26 32.66
N ASP A 346 16.29 -35.32 31.34
CA ASP A 346 17.48 -34.97 30.57
C ASP A 346 17.13 -34.49 29.15
N LEU A 347 18.06 -33.77 28.53
CA LEU A 347 18.08 -33.31 27.15
C LEU A 347 16.76 -32.64 26.69
N VAL A 348 16.31 -31.64 27.45
CA VAL A 348 15.06 -30.92 27.17
C VAL A 348 15.23 -29.98 25.99
N THR A 349 14.42 -30.18 24.95
CA THR A 349 14.36 -29.33 23.76
C THR A 349 12.94 -28.82 23.55
N VAL A 350 12.82 -27.50 23.39
CA VAL A 350 11.55 -26.84 23.11
C VAL A 350 11.70 -25.99 21.87
N THR A 351 10.80 -26.17 20.90
CA THR A 351 10.80 -25.42 19.65
C THR A 351 9.40 -24.92 19.34
N LYS A 352 9.25 -23.66 18.96
CA LYS A 352 7.98 -23.13 18.44
C LYS A 352 8.03 -22.96 16.94
N GLU A 353 6.91 -23.13 16.27
CA GLU A 353 6.77 -22.89 14.84
C GLU A 353 5.91 -21.66 14.62
N VAL A 354 6.43 -20.67 13.90
CA VAL A 354 5.76 -19.40 13.62
C VAL A 354 5.62 -19.23 12.11
N LEU A 355 4.48 -18.73 11.66
CA LEU A 355 4.34 -18.29 10.28
C LEU A 355 5.12 -16.98 10.10
N GLN A 356 6.23 -17.02 9.37
CA GLN A 356 6.97 -15.81 9.05
C GLN A 356 6.26 -15.10 7.89
N THR A 357 5.47 -14.09 8.24
CA THR A 357 4.87 -13.18 7.26
C THR A 357 5.91 -12.09 6.95
N ASN A 358 6.13 -11.84 5.66
CA ASN A 358 6.91 -10.71 5.17
C ASN A 358 6.27 -10.15 3.90
N TYR A 359 6.10 -8.85 3.83
CA TYR A 359 5.80 -8.11 2.60
C TYR A 359 7.00 -7.21 2.27
N ASP A 360 7.25 -7.01 0.98
CA ASP A 360 8.35 -6.15 0.50
C ASP A 360 8.00 -5.58 -0.89
N LEU A 361 8.52 -4.39 -1.19
CA LEU A 361 8.49 -3.73 -2.49
C LEU A 361 9.91 -3.33 -2.87
N ASP A 362 10.35 -3.74 -4.05
CA ASP A 362 11.54 -3.23 -4.74
C ASP A 362 11.26 -3.31 -6.24
N LEU A 363 10.92 -2.18 -6.86
CA LEU A 363 10.52 -2.10 -8.27
C LEU A 363 11.40 -1.10 -9.00
N GLU A 364 12.18 -1.56 -9.98
CA GLU A 364 13.01 -0.68 -10.80
C GLU A 364 12.25 -0.17 -12.03
N VAL A 365 12.52 1.08 -12.38
CA VAL A 365 12.07 1.68 -13.63
C VAL A 365 13.19 2.49 -14.24
N SER A 366 13.23 2.56 -15.57
CA SER A 366 14.34 3.19 -16.29
C SER A 366 13.91 4.07 -17.45
N TRP A 367 14.86 4.91 -17.82
CA TRP A 367 14.86 5.74 -19.00
C TRP A 367 16.05 5.39 -19.89
N SER A 368 15.83 5.54 -21.18
CA SER A 368 16.79 5.35 -22.26
C SER A 368 16.80 6.57 -23.18
N ASP A 369 17.90 6.75 -23.91
CA ASP A 369 18.08 7.85 -24.87
C ASP A 369 17.81 9.27 -24.28
N VAL A 370 18.09 9.44 -22.98
CA VAL A 370 17.92 10.72 -22.27
C VAL A 370 19.12 11.65 -22.43
N ALA A 371 18.89 12.96 -22.39
CA ALA A 371 19.98 13.93 -22.24
C ALA A 371 20.46 13.93 -20.78
N PHE A 372 21.79 14.02 -20.57
CA PHE A 372 22.45 13.79 -19.27
C PHE A 372 23.64 14.73 -19.02
N ASN A 373 23.68 15.84 -19.75
CA ASN A 373 24.77 16.81 -19.71
C ASN A 373 24.23 18.24 -19.65
N GLU A 374 23.04 18.39 -19.06
CA GLU A 374 22.34 19.66 -18.96
C GLU A 374 22.60 20.33 -17.61
N ASP A 375 22.47 21.66 -17.53
CA ASP A 375 22.73 22.39 -16.27
C ASP A 375 21.70 22.08 -15.16
N ASN A 376 20.53 21.57 -15.53
CA ASN A 376 19.45 21.24 -14.59
C ASN A 376 18.83 19.91 -15.01
N GLU A 377 18.85 18.93 -14.10
CA GLU A 377 18.29 17.60 -14.35
C GLU A 377 17.49 17.17 -13.13
N TRP A 378 16.17 17.10 -13.29
CA TRP A 378 15.23 16.91 -12.20
C TRP A 378 14.38 15.66 -12.41
N LEU A 379 14.29 14.82 -11.38
CA LEU A 379 13.29 13.76 -11.29
C LEU A 379 12.00 14.36 -10.72
N CYS A 380 10.91 14.18 -11.45
CA CYS A 380 9.58 14.66 -11.12
C CYS A 380 8.61 13.48 -11.03
N ILE A 381 7.98 13.32 -9.86
CA ILE A 381 7.03 12.23 -9.59
C ILE A 381 5.76 12.82 -8.97
N TYR A 382 4.60 12.45 -9.47
CA TYR A 382 3.32 12.83 -8.88
C TYR A 382 2.73 11.66 -8.10
N GLY A 383 2.69 11.79 -6.76
CA GLY A 383 2.10 10.80 -5.87
C GLY A 383 0.58 10.99 -5.71
N GLY A 384 -0.17 9.90 -5.73
CA GLY A 384 -1.58 9.85 -5.36
C GLY A 384 -1.77 9.57 -3.87
N VAL A 385 -2.74 8.72 -3.52
CA VAL A 385 -2.91 8.20 -2.15
C VAL A 385 -1.70 7.34 -1.76
N GLN A 386 -1.12 7.65 -0.60
CA GLN A 386 0.02 6.91 -0.05
C GLN A 386 -0.44 5.96 1.06
N GLY A 387 0.28 4.84 1.19
CA GLY A 387 0.10 3.89 2.27
C GLY A 387 0.58 4.40 3.64
N PRO A 388 0.29 3.67 4.73
CA PRO A 388 0.84 3.89 6.07
C PRO A 388 2.37 3.82 6.14
N GLU A 389 2.97 2.92 5.37
CA GLU A 389 4.41 2.80 5.20
C GLU A 389 4.94 3.82 4.18
N SER A 390 6.19 4.26 4.34
CA SER A 390 6.83 5.20 3.42
C SER A 390 7.20 4.56 2.09
N LEU A 391 6.92 5.24 0.98
CA LEU A 391 7.42 4.87 -0.34
C LEU A 391 8.74 5.60 -0.61
N ILE A 392 9.84 4.85 -0.60
CA ILE A 392 11.17 5.41 -0.82
C ILE A 392 11.54 5.30 -2.29
N VAL A 393 12.21 6.33 -2.81
CA VAL A 393 12.77 6.34 -4.16
C VAL A 393 14.28 6.47 -4.08
N ASP A 394 14.99 5.50 -4.66
CA ASP A 394 16.44 5.54 -4.82
C ASP A 394 16.80 5.71 -6.31
N ALA A 395 17.89 6.41 -6.60
CA ALA A 395 18.51 6.49 -7.93
C ALA A 395 19.79 5.66 -7.96
N TRP A 396 20.07 5.03 -9.10
CA TRP A 396 21.32 4.29 -9.31
C TRP A 396 22.47 5.25 -9.64
N ASP A 397 23.57 5.20 -8.88
CA ASP A 397 24.73 6.07 -9.07
C ASP A 397 25.85 5.46 -9.96
N GLY A 398 25.63 4.24 -10.47
CA GLY A 398 26.62 3.46 -11.21
C GLY A 398 27.29 2.34 -10.41
N GLY A 399 27.16 2.32 -9.08
CA GLY A 399 27.67 1.26 -8.22
C GLY A 399 26.82 0.95 -6.98
N ALA A 400 25.96 1.87 -6.55
CA ALA A 400 25.05 1.73 -5.42
C ALA A 400 23.74 2.52 -5.63
N TRP A 401 22.72 2.14 -4.86
CA TRP A 401 21.49 2.88 -4.74
C TRP A 401 21.65 4.06 -3.78
N ALA A 402 21.24 5.25 -4.22
CA ALA A 402 21.25 6.47 -3.41
C ALA A 402 19.81 7.00 -3.23
N THR A 403 19.38 7.20 -1.99
CA THR A 403 18.03 7.68 -1.68
C THR A 403 17.82 9.13 -2.11
N VAL A 404 16.80 9.35 -2.93
CA VAL A 404 16.38 10.65 -3.45
C VAL A 404 15.16 11.16 -2.68
N PHE A 405 14.19 10.28 -2.42
CA PHE A 405 13.02 10.57 -1.58
C PHE A 405 12.93 9.56 -0.45
N ASN A 406 12.92 10.02 0.81
CA ASN A 406 12.73 9.12 1.96
C ASN A 406 11.27 8.71 2.16
N ASP A 407 10.35 9.44 1.55
CA ASP A 407 8.92 9.14 1.55
C ASP A 407 8.23 10.00 0.48
N LEU A 408 7.62 9.37 -0.51
CA LEU A 408 6.87 10.05 -1.55
C LEU A 408 5.57 10.62 -0.96
N GLN A 409 5.32 11.91 -1.17
CA GLN A 409 4.11 12.57 -0.65
C GLN A 409 3.02 12.65 -1.73
N PRO A 410 1.73 12.77 -1.35
CA PRO A 410 0.69 13.14 -2.30
C PRO A 410 1.01 14.47 -3.00
N GLY A 411 0.86 14.51 -4.33
CA GLY A 411 1.21 15.65 -5.19
C GLY A 411 2.62 15.57 -5.79
N TRP A 412 3.16 16.71 -6.19
CA TRP A 412 4.47 16.79 -6.85
C TRP A 412 5.64 16.60 -5.89
N ASN A 413 6.51 15.64 -6.22
CA ASN A 413 7.80 15.40 -5.58
C ASN A 413 8.90 15.64 -6.62
N ASN A 414 9.82 16.54 -6.32
CA ASN A 414 10.87 16.95 -7.25
C ASN A 414 12.23 16.87 -6.57
N ALA A 415 13.21 16.30 -7.25
CA ALA A 415 14.58 16.23 -6.78
C ALA A 415 15.57 16.46 -7.92
N ASP A 416 16.65 17.17 -7.60
CA ASP A 416 17.82 17.29 -8.46
C ASP A 416 18.52 15.92 -8.53
N VAL A 417 18.70 15.41 -9.74
CA VAL A 417 19.36 14.14 -10.02
C VAL A 417 20.62 14.29 -10.85
N SER A 418 21.15 15.51 -11.00
CA SER A 418 22.33 15.77 -11.84
C SER A 418 23.58 15.01 -11.44
N THR A 419 23.67 14.57 -10.18
CA THR A 419 24.78 13.72 -9.72
C THR A 419 24.66 12.26 -10.13
N TYR A 420 23.46 11.82 -10.50
CA TYR A 420 23.13 10.42 -10.82
C TYR A 420 22.92 10.22 -12.33
N LEU A 421 22.30 11.19 -13.00
CA LEU A 421 22.08 11.20 -14.44
C LEU A 421 23.40 11.51 -15.18
N THR A 422 24.23 10.48 -15.33
CA THR A 422 25.59 10.62 -15.91
C THR A 422 25.74 9.92 -17.27
N SER A 423 24.67 9.33 -17.78
CA SER A 423 24.63 8.63 -19.06
C SER A 423 23.24 8.72 -19.68
N SER A 424 23.10 8.28 -20.93
CA SER A 424 21.80 8.23 -21.62
C SER A 424 20.85 7.16 -21.07
N THR A 425 21.25 6.44 -20.03
CA THR A 425 20.39 5.53 -19.26
C THR A 425 20.34 6.00 -17.81
N PHE A 426 19.14 6.03 -17.25
CA PHE A 426 18.89 6.39 -15.87
C PHE A 426 17.91 5.37 -15.26
N THR A 427 18.15 4.96 -14.02
CA THR A 427 17.31 3.98 -13.34
C THR A 427 17.04 4.46 -11.94
N ILE A 428 15.78 4.38 -11.53
CA ILE A 428 15.36 4.51 -10.14
C ILE A 428 14.73 3.21 -9.68
N ARG A 429 14.58 3.07 -8.37
CA ARG A 429 13.68 2.06 -7.80
C ARG A 429 12.73 2.69 -6.80
N PHE A 430 11.53 2.15 -6.78
CA PHE A 430 10.54 2.35 -5.72
C PHE A 430 10.67 1.22 -4.72
N ARG A 431 10.80 1.54 -3.43
CA ARG A 431 10.92 0.53 -2.38
C ARG A 431 10.09 0.85 -1.15
N GLY A 432 9.66 -0.20 -0.46
CA GLY A 432 9.07 -0.09 0.87
C GLY A 432 10.06 0.47 1.89
N GLY A 433 9.52 0.98 2.99
CA GLY A 433 10.26 1.40 4.18
C GLY A 433 10.78 0.25 5.04
N VAL A 434 10.16 -0.94 4.97
CA VAL A 434 10.32 -2.08 5.86
C VAL A 434 10.45 -3.38 5.04
N ALA A 435 11.66 -3.70 4.62
CA ALA A 435 11.90 -4.91 3.81
C ALA A 435 11.90 -6.23 4.61
N ILE A 436 11.96 -6.18 5.96
CA ILE A 436 12.13 -7.38 6.81
C ILE A 436 11.22 -7.31 8.04
N GLY A 437 10.47 -8.39 8.24
CA GLY A 437 9.52 -8.55 9.34
C GLY A 437 8.23 -7.79 9.12
N ASP A 438 7.92 -7.36 7.89
CA ASP A 438 6.67 -6.67 7.62
C ASP A 438 5.49 -7.64 7.63
N THR A 439 4.52 -7.36 8.50
CA THR A 439 3.34 -8.20 8.68
C THR A 439 2.09 -7.61 8.03
N VAL A 440 2.19 -6.42 7.45
CA VAL A 440 1.11 -5.70 6.77
C VAL A 440 1.51 -5.51 5.32
N GLN A 441 0.58 -5.73 4.39
CA GLN A 441 0.82 -5.45 2.99
C GLN A 441 0.38 -4.02 2.68
N ASP A 442 1.28 -3.21 2.16
CA ASP A 442 1.00 -1.82 1.80
C ASP A 442 0.96 -1.58 0.28
N SER A 443 0.42 -0.41 -0.08
CA SER A 443 0.27 0.02 -1.47
C SER A 443 0.31 1.54 -1.60
N TRP A 444 0.78 2.02 -2.76
CA TRP A 444 0.97 3.44 -3.04
C TRP A 444 0.57 3.77 -4.48
N GLU A 445 -0.02 4.95 -4.66
CA GLU A 445 -0.42 5.46 -5.96
C GLU A 445 0.63 6.43 -6.53
N VAL A 446 0.97 6.26 -7.82
CA VAL A 446 1.79 7.18 -8.61
C VAL A 446 1.09 7.44 -9.94
N ASP A 447 0.90 8.72 -10.27
CA ASP A 447 0.25 9.16 -11.51
C ASP A 447 1.27 9.25 -12.64
N THR A 448 2.38 9.97 -12.41
CA THR A 448 3.40 10.23 -13.43
C THR A 448 4.82 10.21 -12.87
N THR A 449 5.77 9.77 -13.69
CA THR A 449 7.22 9.75 -13.39
C THR A 449 8.01 10.16 -14.63
N PHE A 450 8.74 11.29 -14.56
CA PHE A 450 9.56 11.77 -15.66
C PHE A 450 10.81 12.54 -15.19
N LEU A 451 11.78 12.68 -16.11
CA LEU A 451 12.90 13.59 -15.98
C LEU A 451 12.61 14.90 -16.70
N HIS A 452 12.96 16.02 -16.07
CA HIS A 452 12.94 17.35 -16.64
C HIS A 452 14.37 17.87 -16.73
N VAL A 453 14.89 17.94 -17.96
CA VAL A 453 16.29 18.31 -18.22
C VAL A 453 16.37 19.57 -19.08
N TRP A 454 17.21 20.55 -18.72
CA TRP A 454 17.43 21.76 -19.51
C TRP A 454 18.72 22.52 -19.15
N THR A 455 19.32 23.17 -20.14
CA THR A 455 20.41 24.14 -19.95
C THR A 455 19.91 25.57 -20.14
N TYR A 456 20.19 26.45 -19.18
CA TYR A 456 19.88 27.86 -19.35
C TYR A 456 20.97 28.54 -20.18
N THR A 457 20.67 28.85 -21.45
CA THR A 457 21.49 29.78 -22.23
C THR A 457 20.99 31.21 -22.02
N PRO A 458 21.77 32.09 -21.35
CA PRO A 458 21.40 33.50 -21.24
C PRO A 458 21.34 34.16 -22.64
N PRO A 459 20.49 35.19 -22.82
CA PRO A 459 20.34 35.91 -24.10
C PRO A 459 21.57 36.71 -24.53
#